data_AF-A0A5E4HGP8-F1
#
_entry.id   AF-A0A5E4HGP8-F1
#
_cell.length_a   1.000
_cell.length_b   1.000
_cell.length_c   1.000
_cell.angle_alpha   90.00
_cell.angle_beta   90.00
_cell.angle_gamma   90.00
#
_symmetry.space_group_name_H-M   'P 1'
#
loop_
_entity.id
_entity.type
_entity.pdbx_description
1 polymer ?
#
loop_
_entity_poly.entity_id
_entity_poly.type
_entity_poly.pdbx_seq_one_letter_code
_entity_poly.pdbx_strand_id
1 'polypeptide(L)'
;MKTFHVGVDQAFRHSGYAILSWDAETKKTEFVDSGVFNSTLKMGSASDALTFLEHMSFIKTLVSKVKKLGETPTIAIEGVAIGAVGQATARGGIFAVYTLHATKNADLVVVSPKKLKSYWTDDGSAEKEDMAAIILPKYSLVESMAKKYEGKNAEDRKRMWDEVDAIGIAEVGLNAWRVLTHGIDSVKGELTPNQQRILWSEEVVKKKNKSAAPKLFGICNRLDDFYIKKRA
;
A
#
# COMPACT_ATOMS: atom_id res chain seq x y z
N MET A 1 -4.29 13.31 18.20
CA MET A 1 -4.65 11.87 18.14
C MET A 1 -3.87 11.19 17.02
N LYS A 2 -3.18 10.09 17.32
CA LYS A 2 -2.31 9.38 16.38
C LYS A 2 -3.06 8.21 15.71
N THR A 3 -3.06 8.16 14.39
CA THR A 3 -3.63 7.07 13.57
C THR A 3 -2.53 6.26 12.91
N PHE A 4 -2.82 5.01 12.56
CA PHE A 4 -1.87 4.08 11.96
C PHE A 4 -2.37 3.58 10.61
N HIS A 5 -1.52 3.66 9.59
CA HIS A 5 -1.83 3.35 8.20
C HIS A 5 -0.93 2.23 7.73
N VAL A 6 -1.53 1.16 7.22
CA VAL A 6 -0.80 -0.04 6.80
C VAL A 6 -0.72 -0.08 5.28
N GLY A 7 0.47 -0.34 4.74
CA GLY A 7 0.67 -0.71 3.34
C GLY A 7 1.11 -2.16 3.23
N VAL A 8 0.63 -2.86 2.23
CA VAL A 8 1.03 -4.25 1.93
C VAL A 8 1.32 -4.38 0.43
N ASP A 9 2.52 -4.82 0.10
CA ASP A 9 2.87 -5.29 -1.24
C ASP A 9 2.72 -6.81 -1.27
N GLN A 10 1.56 -7.29 -1.73
CA GLN A 10 1.24 -8.71 -1.67
C GLN A 10 1.73 -9.48 -2.90
N ALA A 11 2.65 -10.42 -2.67
CA ALA A 11 2.95 -11.50 -3.60
C ALA A 11 2.88 -12.87 -2.93
N PHE A 12 2.77 -13.92 -3.75
CA PHE A 12 2.50 -15.28 -3.30
C PHE A 12 3.59 -15.87 -2.39
N ARG A 13 4.87 -15.51 -2.59
CA ARG A 13 5.97 -16.01 -1.76
C ARG A 13 6.46 -15.02 -0.72
N HIS A 14 6.53 -13.75 -1.10
CA HIS A 14 7.03 -12.68 -0.26
C HIS A 14 5.96 -11.60 -0.26
N SER A 15 5.58 -11.09 0.91
CA SER A 15 4.72 -9.90 0.99
C SER A 15 5.37 -8.87 1.89
N GLY A 16 5.65 -7.69 1.34
CA GLY A 16 6.08 -6.56 2.13
C GLY A 16 4.93 -6.00 2.95
N TYR A 17 5.22 -5.50 4.15
CA TYR A 17 4.31 -4.67 4.91
C TYR A 17 5.04 -3.46 5.48
N ALA A 18 4.31 -2.36 5.65
CA ALA A 18 4.78 -1.18 6.34
C ALA A 18 3.65 -0.56 7.16
N ILE A 19 4.04 0.09 8.27
CA ILE A 19 3.15 0.83 9.15
C ILE A 19 3.69 2.25 9.23
N LEU A 20 2.87 3.20 8.81
CA LEU A 20 3.08 4.62 9.03
C LEU A 20 2.12 5.12 10.10
N SER A 21 2.50 6.16 10.80
CA SER A 21 1.60 6.88 11.70
C SER A 21 1.42 8.31 11.26
N TRP A 22 0.24 8.85 11.55
CA TRP A 22 -0.06 10.26 11.35
C TRP A 22 -0.60 10.85 12.65
N ASP A 23 -0.05 11.99 13.04
CA ASP A 23 -0.55 12.74 14.19
C ASP A 23 -1.34 13.97 13.73
N ALA A 24 -2.63 13.98 14.07
CA ALA A 24 -3.54 15.05 13.69
C ALA A 24 -3.17 16.42 14.29
N GLU A 25 -2.45 16.44 15.42
CA GLU A 25 -2.05 17.68 16.12
C GLU A 25 -0.80 18.28 15.50
N THR A 26 0.25 17.48 15.34
CA THR A 26 1.53 17.94 14.79
C THR A 26 1.57 17.93 13.27
N LYS A 27 0.57 17.31 12.60
CA LYS A 27 0.54 17.07 11.15
C LYS A 27 1.75 16.29 10.64
N LYS A 28 2.40 15.50 11.50
CA LYS A 28 3.57 14.72 11.14
C LYS A 28 3.21 13.30 10.75
N THR A 29 3.85 12.82 9.70
CA THR A 29 3.88 11.41 9.32
C THR A 29 5.19 10.79 9.78
N GLU A 30 5.13 9.63 10.43
CA GLU A 30 6.30 8.93 10.95
C GLU A 30 6.28 7.46 10.51
N PHE A 31 7.45 6.95 10.15
CA PHE A 31 7.67 5.51 9.99
C PHE A 31 7.60 4.81 11.35
N VAL A 32 6.86 3.70 11.42
CA VAL A 32 6.71 2.92 12.66
C VAL A 32 7.41 1.58 12.57
N ASP A 33 7.12 0.80 11.52
CA ASP A 33 7.66 -0.55 11.34
C ASP A 33 7.48 -1.03 9.91
N SER A 34 8.33 -1.96 9.46
CA SER A 34 8.16 -2.65 8.19
C SER A 34 8.84 -4.02 8.20
N GLY A 35 8.42 -4.88 7.28
CA GLY A 35 9.03 -6.19 7.13
C GLY A 35 8.48 -6.97 5.95
N VAL A 36 8.93 -8.22 5.84
CA VAL A 36 8.54 -9.12 4.76
C VAL A 36 8.03 -10.43 5.36
N PHE A 37 6.80 -10.79 5.03
CA PHE A 37 6.30 -12.14 5.21
C PHE A 37 6.93 -13.05 4.15
N ASN A 38 7.45 -14.21 4.56
CA ASN A 38 8.00 -15.22 3.68
C ASN A 38 7.21 -16.53 3.83
N SER A 39 6.54 -16.97 2.77
CA SER A 39 5.91 -18.29 2.74
C SER A 39 6.99 -19.37 2.75
N THR A 40 6.78 -20.41 3.56
CA THR A 40 7.72 -21.56 3.64
C THR A 40 7.54 -22.54 2.48
N LEU A 41 6.52 -22.34 1.64
CA LEU A 41 6.06 -23.30 0.65
C LEU A 41 6.39 -22.87 -0.77
N LYS A 42 6.74 -23.85 -1.61
CA LYS A 42 6.94 -23.66 -3.05
C LYS A 42 5.60 -23.75 -3.78
N MET A 43 5.40 -22.95 -4.83
CA MET A 43 4.19 -22.90 -5.65
C MET A 43 3.78 -24.27 -6.23
N GLY A 44 2.49 -24.60 -6.21
CA GLY A 44 1.92 -25.90 -6.62
C GLY A 44 0.53 -26.13 -6.01
N SER A 45 -0.35 -26.95 -6.62
CA SER A 45 -1.78 -26.96 -6.26
C SER A 45 -2.08 -27.26 -4.78
N ALA A 46 -1.38 -28.22 -4.16
CA ALA A 46 -1.53 -28.52 -2.74
C ALA A 46 -0.88 -27.48 -1.82
N SER A 47 0.21 -26.85 -2.27
CA SER A 47 0.89 -25.79 -1.53
C SER A 47 0.19 -24.44 -1.65
N ASP A 48 -0.56 -24.17 -2.72
CA ASP A 48 -1.29 -22.91 -2.91
C ASP A 48 -2.33 -22.69 -1.79
N ALA A 49 -3.11 -23.72 -1.46
CA ALA A 49 -4.08 -23.65 -0.36
C ALA A 49 -3.41 -23.39 0.99
N LEU A 50 -2.27 -24.04 1.26
CA LEU A 50 -1.51 -23.84 2.50
C LEU A 50 -0.85 -22.47 2.54
N THR A 51 -0.31 -21.98 1.42
CA THR A 51 0.22 -20.62 1.29
C THR A 51 -0.87 -19.60 1.59
N PHE A 52 -2.10 -19.79 1.09
CA PHE A 52 -3.22 -18.90 1.44
C PHE A 52 -3.50 -18.88 2.94
N LEU A 53 -3.41 -20.01 3.64
CA LEU A 53 -3.55 -20.07 5.09
C LEU A 53 -2.40 -19.34 5.81
N GLU A 54 -1.16 -19.45 5.34
CA GLU A 54 -0.04 -18.69 5.88
C GLU A 54 -0.27 -17.17 5.72
N HIS A 55 -0.74 -16.73 4.56
CA HIS A 55 -1.10 -15.33 4.32
C HIS A 55 -2.27 -14.87 5.21
N MET A 56 -3.31 -15.69 5.39
CA MET A 56 -4.42 -15.40 6.30
C MET A 56 -3.94 -15.25 7.75
N SER A 57 -3.02 -16.10 8.19
CA SER A 57 -2.41 -16.01 9.53
C SER A 57 -1.57 -14.74 9.67
N PHE A 58 -0.77 -14.43 8.65
CA PHE A 58 0.07 -13.24 8.62
C PHE A 58 -0.76 -11.96 8.70
N ILE A 59 -1.76 -11.76 7.83
CA ILE A 59 -2.55 -10.53 7.83
C ILE A 59 -3.37 -10.37 9.13
N LYS A 60 -3.85 -11.47 9.74
CA LYS A 60 -4.48 -11.41 11.07
C LYS A 60 -3.50 -10.93 12.13
N THR A 61 -2.27 -11.44 12.10
CA THR A 61 -1.21 -11.04 13.04
C THR A 61 -0.82 -9.58 12.84
N LEU A 62 -0.66 -9.12 11.59
CA LEU A 62 -0.36 -7.74 11.26
C LEU A 62 -1.48 -6.79 11.74
N VAL A 63 -2.75 -7.11 11.44
CA VAL A 63 -3.89 -6.33 11.92
C VAL A 63 -3.95 -6.31 13.45
N SER A 64 -3.70 -7.44 14.12
CA SER A 64 -3.66 -7.47 15.58
C SER A 64 -2.51 -6.64 16.14
N LYS A 65 -1.34 -6.63 15.48
CA LYS A 65 -0.21 -5.80 15.86
C LYS A 65 -0.57 -4.32 15.76
N VAL A 66 -1.15 -3.88 14.66
CA VAL A 66 -1.47 -2.46 14.44
C VAL A 66 -2.60 -1.99 15.37
N LYS A 67 -3.60 -2.84 15.65
CA LYS A 67 -4.66 -2.53 16.63
C LYS A 67 -4.13 -2.30 18.05
N LYS A 68 -3.00 -2.90 18.42
CA LYS A 68 -2.34 -2.65 19.71
C LYS A 68 -1.65 -1.28 19.74
N LEU A 69 -1.31 -0.71 18.58
CA LEU A 69 -0.72 0.63 18.47
C LEU A 69 -1.79 1.73 18.55
N GLY A 70 -2.95 1.51 17.94
CA GLY A 70 -4.08 2.44 18.00
C GLY A 70 -5.08 2.26 16.86
N GLU A 71 -5.80 3.34 16.54
CA GLU A 71 -6.76 3.35 15.43
C GLU A 71 -6.05 3.07 14.10
N THR A 72 -6.63 2.18 13.30
CA THR A 72 -6.12 1.82 11.97
C THR A 72 -7.12 2.22 10.89
N PRO A 73 -7.11 3.47 10.40
CA PRO A 73 -8.14 3.92 9.48
C PRO A 73 -8.02 3.29 8.10
N THR A 74 -6.79 2.95 7.66
CA THR A 74 -6.56 2.39 6.33
C THR A 74 -5.65 1.20 6.30
N ILE A 75 -5.99 0.27 5.41
CA ILE A 75 -5.07 -0.74 4.90
C ILE A 75 -5.02 -0.57 3.38
N ALA A 76 -3.85 -0.23 2.87
CA ALA A 76 -3.57 -0.06 1.45
C ALA A 76 -2.86 -1.30 0.89
N ILE A 77 -3.26 -1.73 -0.30
CA ILE A 77 -2.67 -2.88 -1.00
C ILE A 77 -2.38 -2.54 -2.46
N GLU A 78 -1.45 -3.26 -3.09
CA GLU A 78 -1.23 -3.12 -4.54
C GLU A 78 -2.39 -3.76 -5.34
N GLY A 79 -2.72 -3.21 -6.51
CA GLY A 79 -3.64 -3.83 -7.46
C GLY A 79 -2.98 -5.01 -8.19
N VAL A 80 -3.76 -6.05 -8.51
CA VAL A 80 -3.23 -7.20 -9.27
C VAL A 80 -3.14 -6.85 -10.75
N ALA A 81 -1.94 -6.82 -11.31
CA ALA A 81 -1.74 -6.90 -12.74
C ALA A 81 -1.84 -8.38 -13.19
N ILE A 82 -2.67 -8.65 -14.21
CA ILE A 82 -2.76 -9.98 -14.84
C ILE A 82 -1.46 -10.22 -15.61
N GLY A 83 -0.52 -10.95 -15.00
CA GLY A 83 0.73 -11.37 -15.63
C GLY A 83 0.58 -12.64 -16.47
N ALA A 84 1.62 -13.49 -16.47
CA ALA A 84 1.66 -14.74 -17.22
C ALA A 84 0.52 -15.71 -16.85
N VAL A 85 -0.06 -16.36 -17.86
CA VAL A 85 -1.11 -17.38 -17.76
C VAL A 85 -0.62 -18.51 -16.84
N GLY A 86 -1.26 -18.69 -15.68
CA GLY A 86 -0.88 -19.68 -14.66
C GLY A 86 -0.65 -19.09 -13.26
N GLN A 87 -0.20 -17.84 -13.14
CA GLN A 87 -0.07 -17.16 -11.83
C GLN A 87 -1.30 -16.33 -11.44
N ALA A 88 -2.23 -16.10 -12.38
CA ALA A 88 -3.39 -15.24 -12.18
C ALA A 88 -4.30 -15.73 -11.04
N THR A 89 -4.57 -17.04 -10.95
CA THR A 89 -5.43 -17.61 -9.90
C THR A 89 -4.78 -17.49 -8.52
N ALA A 90 -3.48 -17.81 -8.40
CA ALA A 90 -2.74 -17.68 -7.15
C ALA A 90 -2.68 -16.22 -6.68
N ARG A 91 -2.34 -15.28 -7.57
CA ARG A 91 -2.33 -13.83 -7.27
C ARG A 91 -3.72 -13.31 -6.91
N GLY A 92 -4.76 -13.75 -7.60
CA GLY A 92 -6.15 -13.41 -7.31
C GLY A 92 -6.60 -13.92 -5.93
N GLY A 93 -6.20 -15.15 -5.56
CA GLY A 93 -6.45 -15.71 -4.23
C GLY A 93 -5.78 -14.91 -3.12
N ILE A 94 -4.50 -14.56 -3.29
CA ILE A 94 -3.77 -13.71 -2.36
C ILE A 94 -4.43 -12.33 -2.22
N PHE A 95 -4.76 -11.69 -3.34
CA PHE A 95 -5.46 -10.41 -3.33
C PHE A 95 -6.80 -10.49 -2.60
N ALA A 96 -7.56 -11.56 -2.79
CA ALA A 96 -8.82 -11.79 -2.10
C ALA A 96 -8.62 -11.93 -0.58
N VAL A 97 -7.60 -12.67 -0.13
CA VAL A 97 -7.25 -12.80 1.29
C VAL A 97 -7.00 -11.42 1.92
N TYR A 98 -6.12 -10.61 1.33
CA TYR A 98 -5.80 -9.29 1.87
C TYR A 98 -7.01 -8.33 1.80
N THR A 99 -7.76 -8.33 0.70
CA THR A 99 -8.99 -7.51 0.54
C THR A 99 -10.04 -7.85 1.60
N LEU A 100 -10.32 -9.13 1.84
CA LEU A 100 -11.30 -9.56 2.84
C LEU A 100 -10.91 -9.16 4.26
N HIS A 101 -9.61 -9.24 4.57
CA HIS A 101 -9.11 -8.86 5.89
C HIS A 101 -9.05 -7.34 6.07
N ALA A 102 -8.63 -6.60 5.04
CA ALA A 102 -8.59 -5.15 5.07
C ALA A 102 -9.98 -4.56 5.29
N THR A 103 -10.96 -4.94 4.46
CA THR A 103 -12.32 -4.38 4.48
C THR A 103 -13.12 -4.66 5.76
N LYS A 104 -12.71 -5.66 6.56
CA LYS A 104 -13.29 -5.94 7.88
C LYS A 104 -12.72 -5.06 8.99
N ASN A 105 -11.54 -4.46 8.79
CA ASN A 105 -10.78 -3.83 9.85
C ASN A 105 -10.51 -2.33 9.61
N ALA A 106 -10.44 -1.90 8.35
CA ALA A 106 -10.09 -0.54 7.95
C ALA A 106 -10.74 -0.20 6.59
N ASP A 107 -10.65 1.07 6.20
CA ASP A 107 -10.91 1.45 4.82
C ASP A 107 -9.82 0.85 3.91
N LEU A 108 -10.24 0.17 2.86
CA LEU A 108 -9.31 -0.44 1.92
C LEU A 108 -8.94 0.57 0.84
N VAL A 109 -7.64 0.76 0.60
CA VAL A 109 -7.10 1.51 -0.55
C VAL A 109 -6.39 0.52 -1.48
N VAL A 110 -6.66 0.56 -2.78
CA VAL A 110 -5.97 -0.24 -3.78
C VAL A 110 -5.30 0.68 -4.78
N VAL A 111 -4.00 0.51 -4.98
CA VAL A 111 -3.19 1.29 -5.91
C VAL A 111 -2.63 0.40 -7.00
N SER A 112 -2.89 0.70 -8.27
CA SER A 112 -2.26 -0.06 -9.37
C SER A 112 -0.73 0.15 -9.37
N PRO A 113 0.08 -0.85 -9.76
CA PRO A 113 1.55 -0.75 -9.78
C PRO A 113 2.06 0.49 -10.54
N LYS A 114 1.46 0.77 -11.71
CA LYS A 114 1.83 1.92 -12.54
C LYS A 114 1.57 3.27 -11.84
N LYS A 115 0.46 3.38 -11.11
CA LYS A 115 0.14 4.57 -10.31
C LYS A 115 1.03 4.69 -9.09
N LEU A 116 1.39 3.58 -8.45
CA LEU A 116 2.33 3.60 -7.34
C LEU A 116 3.69 4.14 -7.80
N LYS A 117 4.24 3.62 -8.90
CA LYS A 117 5.47 4.12 -9.51
C LYS A 117 5.37 5.60 -9.85
N SER A 118 4.35 5.99 -10.61
CA SER A 118 4.14 7.38 -10.99
C SER A 118 3.96 8.31 -9.77
N TYR A 119 3.33 7.85 -8.68
CA TYR A 119 3.17 8.64 -7.46
C TYR A 119 4.52 9.00 -6.83
N TRP A 120 5.51 8.11 -6.93
CA TRP A 120 6.82 8.32 -6.32
C TRP A 120 7.82 8.97 -7.26
N THR A 121 7.83 8.60 -8.54
CA THR A 121 8.90 8.96 -9.48
C THR A 121 8.45 9.87 -10.62
N ASP A 122 7.17 10.25 -10.66
CA ASP A 122 6.51 10.87 -11.82
C ASP A 122 6.51 10.03 -13.11
N ASP A 123 7.05 8.80 -13.06
CA ASP A 123 7.08 7.86 -14.16
C ASP A 123 6.47 6.50 -13.79
N GLY A 124 5.41 6.11 -14.50
CA GLY A 124 4.77 4.82 -14.33
C GLY A 124 5.60 3.62 -14.82
N SER A 125 6.66 3.85 -15.61
CA SER A 125 7.62 2.82 -16.03
C SER A 125 8.85 2.72 -15.13
N ALA A 126 8.99 3.54 -14.10
CA ALA A 126 10.18 3.57 -13.26
C ALA A 126 10.53 2.19 -12.65
N GLU A 127 11.82 1.96 -12.43
CA GLU A 127 12.30 0.74 -11.79
C GLU A 127 12.12 0.80 -10.26
N LYS A 128 12.24 -0.36 -9.59
CA LYS A 128 12.09 -0.44 -8.13
C LYS A 128 13.17 0.38 -7.41
N GLU A 129 14.36 0.46 -8.00
CA GLU A 129 15.50 1.24 -7.55
C GLU A 129 15.19 2.75 -7.49
N ASP A 130 14.47 3.27 -8.49
CA ASP A 130 14.11 4.69 -8.57
C ASP A 130 13.14 5.07 -7.45
N MET A 131 12.18 4.19 -7.16
CA MET A 131 11.27 4.38 -6.02
C MET A 131 12.03 4.36 -4.69
N ALA A 132 12.94 3.40 -4.51
CA ALA A 132 13.73 3.28 -3.28
C ALA A 132 14.62 4.50 -3.02
N ALA A 133 15.19 5.08 -4.08
CA ALA A 133 16.00 6.30 -4.00
C ALA A 133 15.22 7.51 -3.45
N ILE A 134 13.88 7.50 -3.54
CA ILE A 134 13.01 8.57 -3.04
C ILE A 134 12.44 8.21 -1.66
N ILE A 135 11.95 6.99 -1.50
CA ILE A 135 11.25 6.54 -0.29
C ILE A 135 12.22 6.40 0.89
N LEU A 136 13.39 5.77 0.69
CA LEU A 136 14.29 5.46 1.80
C LEU A 136 14.86 6.72 2.47
N PRO A 137 15.32 7.76 1.75
CA PRO A 137 15.77 8.99 2.38
C PRO A 137 14.64 9.73 3.11
N LYS A 138 13.43 9.78 2.54
CA LYS A 138 12.27 10.46 3.13
C LYS A 138 11.96 9.98 4.55
N TYR A 139 12.15 8.69 4.81
CA TYR A 139 11.92 8.07 6.12
C TYR A 139 13.20 7.78 6.91
N SER A 140 14.36 8.29 6.46
CA SER A 140 15.67 8.04 7.08
C SER A 140 16.02 6.55 7.24
N LEU A 141 15.64 5.73 6.25
CA LEU A 141 15.78 4.26 6.29
C LEU A 141 16.99 3.71 5.55
N VAL A 142 17.73 4.55 4.81
CA VAL A 142 18.83 4.14 3.91
C VAL A 142 19.82 3.18 4.60
N GLU A 143 20.39 3.58 5.74
CA GLU A 143 21.38 2.77 6.46
C GLU A 143 20.77 1.51 7.07
N SER A 144 19.59 1.64 7.69
CA SER A 144 18.92 0.52 8.35
C SER A 144 18.52 -0.60 7.36
N MET A 145 18.05 -0.21 6.17
CA MET A 145 17.67 -1.15 5.11
C MET A 145 18.90 -1.79 4.47
N ALA A 146 19.96 -1.02 4.23
CA ALA A 146 21.23 -1.56 3.74
C ALA A 146 21.81 -2.61 4.68
N LYS A 147 21.76 -2.38 6.00
CA LYS A 147 22.20 -3.32 7.03
C LYS A 147 21.30 -4.55 7.11
N LYS A 148 19.97 -4.37 7.05
CA LYS A 148 18.99 -5.47 7.13
C LYS A 148 19.13 -6.46 5.97
N TYR A 149 19.49 -5.96 4.79
CA TYR A 149 19.65 -6.73 3.56
C TYR A 149 21.12 -6.84 3.13
N GLU A 150 22.04 -6.88 4.10
CA GLU A 150 23.48 -7.04 3.88
C GLU A 150 23.78 -8.47 3.39
N GLY A 151 23.45 -8.73 2.13
CA GLY A 151 23.56 -10.00 1.44
C GLY A 151 23.27 -9.75 -0.03
N LYS A 152 24.30 -9.79 -0.90
CA LYS A 152 24.15 -9.39 -2.32
C LYS A 152 23.41 -10.43 -3.18
N ASN A 153 22.70 -11.40 -2.58
CA ASN A 153 21.94 -12.35 -3.37
C ASN A 153 20.67 -11.68 -3.95
N ALA A 154 20.11 -12.27 -5.00
CA ALA A 154 18.95 -11.70 -5.69
C ALA A 154 17.68 -11.72 -4.82
N GLU A 155 17.59 -12.61 -3.83
CA GLU A 155 16.43 -12.78 -2.97
C GLU A 155 16.36 -11.71 -1.86
N ASP A 156 17.50 -11.32 -1.28
CA ASP A 156 17.60 -10.19 -0.35
C ASP A 156 17.22 -8.88 -1.03
N ARG A 157 17.72 -8.64 -2.25
CA ARG A 157 17.32 -7.46 -3.04
C ARG A 157 15.82 -7.44 -3.31
N LYS A 158 15.25 -8.58 -3.70
CA LYS A 158 13.81 -8.68 -3.94
C LYS A 158 12.99 -8.35 -2.68
N ARG A 159 13.36 -8.93 -1.53
CA ARG A 159 12.69 -8.66 -0.26
C ARG A 159 12.80 -7.19 0.16
N MET A 160 13.96 -6.57 -0.05
CA MET A 160 14.13 -5.13 0.16
C MET A 160 13.14 -4.33 -0.70
N TRP A 161 12.98 -4.68 -1.97
CA TRP A 161 12.02 -4.02 -2.86
C TRP A 161 10.57 -4.21 -2.44
N ASP A 162 10.18 -5.41 -2.04
CA ASP A 162 8.82 -5.68 -1.57
C ASP A 162 8.50 -4.83 -0.31
N GLU A 163 9.49 -4.64 0.58
CA GLU A 163 9.35 -3.76 1.75
C GLU A 163 9.30 -2.26 1.39
N VAL A 164 10.08 -1.81 0.41
CA VAL A 164 10.04 -0.44 -0.12
C VAL A 164 8.68 -0.14 -0.75
N ASP A 165 8.17 -1.06 -1.58
CA ASP A 165 6.86 -0.92 -2.21
C ASP A 165 5.77 -0.82 -1.15
N ALA A 166 5.83 -1.63 -0.09
CA ALA A 166 4.89 -1.56 1.02
C ALA A 166 4.91 -0.21 1.76
N ILE A 167 6.09 0.41 1.96
CA ILE A 167 6.19 1.78 2.51
C ILE A 167 5.52 2.77 1.56
N GLY A 168 5.79 2.63 0.26
CA GLY A 168 5.17 3.44 -0.78
C GLY A 168 3.64 3.38 -0.76
N ILE A 169 3.11 2.16 -0.66
CA ILE A 169 1.68 1.86 -0.58
C ILE A 169 1.06 2.43 0.70
N ALA A 170 1.76 2.34 1.83
CA ALA A 170 1.29 2.88 3.10
C ALA A 170 1.08 4.40 3.05
N GLU A 171 2.02 5.14 2.44
CA GLU A 171 1.90 6.61 2.32
C GLU A 171 0.74 7.00 1.40
N VAL A 172 0.58 6.29 0.28
CA VAL A 172 -0.55 6.49 -0.62
C VAL A 172 -1.87 6.28 0.11
N GLY A 173 -1.98 5.21 0.92
CA GLY A 173 -3.15 4.95 1.76
C GLY A 173 -3.43 6.05 2.78
N LEU A 174 -2.39 6.49 3.48
CA LEU A 174 -2.44 7.59 4.46
C LEU A 174 -2.96 8.87 3.82
N ASN A 175 -2.39 9.27 2.68
CA ASN A 175 -2.78 10.50 2.01
C ASN A 175 -4.18 10.41 1.38
N ALA A 176 -4.59 9.25 0.86
CA ALA A 176 -5.96 9.05 0.38
C ALA A 176 -6.98 9.25 1.52
N TRP A 177 -6.68 8.70 2.71
CA TRP A 177 -7.54 8.89 3.88
C TRP A 177 -7.56 10.34 4.37
N ARG A 178 -6.41 11.04 4.38
CA ARG A 178 -6.38 12.46 4.73
C ARG A 178 -7.24 13.29 3.78
N VAL A 179 -7.20 13.02 2.48
CA VAL A 179 -8.08 13.68 1.50
C VAL A 179 -9.56 13.41 1.78
N LEU A 180 -9.92 12.16 2.11
CA LEU A 180 -11.31 11.77 2.38
C LEU A 180 -11.88 12.35 3.67
N THR A 181 -11.05 12.42 4.71
CA THR A 181 -11.48 12.73 6.08
C THR A 181 -11.27 14.20 6.42
N HIS A 182 -10.18 14.79 5.94
CA HIS A 182 -9.78 16.18 6.26
C HIS A 182 -9.82 17.11 5.06
N GLY A 183 -10.15 16.60 3.87
CA GLY A 183 -10.21 17.38 2.64
C GLY A 183 -8.84 17.58 1.98
N ILE A 184 -8.88 18.03 0.72
CA ILE A 184 -7.69 18.21 -0.14
C ILE A 184 -6.66 19.17 0.48
N ASP A 185 -7.12 20.23 1.14
CA ASP A 185 -6.24 21.25 1.71
C ASP A 185 -5.36 20.69 2.84
N SER A 186 -5.70 19.52 3.39
CA SER A 186 -4.89 18.83 4.40
C SER A 186 -3.59 18.24 3.87
N VAL A 187 -3.44 18.04 2.56
CA VAL A 187 -2.26 17.41 1.93
C VAL A 187 -1.69 18.21 0.76
N LYS A 188 -2.44 19.19 0.22
CA LYS A 188 -2.10 19.87 -1.04
C LYS A 188 -0.71 20.52 -1.05
N GLY A 189 -0.26 21.08 0.06
CA GLY A 189 1.06 21.71 0.18
C GLY A 189 2.23 20.72 0.33
N GLU A 190 1.94 19.46 0.63
CA GLU A 190 2.94 18.41 0.90
C GLU A 190 3.20 17.53 -0.31
N LEU A 191 2.30 17.55 -1.30
CA LEU A 191 2.29 16.63 -2.43
C LEU A 191 2.68 17.32 -3.74
N THR A 192 3.45 16.63 -4.58
CA THR A 192 3.76 17.10 -5.93
C THR A 192 2.49 17.17 -6.78
N PRO A 193 2.43 18.01 -7.84
CA PRO A 193 1.28 18.06 -8.74
C PRO A 193 0.87 16.69 -9.29
N ASN A 194 1.83 15.78 -9.48
CA ASN A 194 1.52 14.43 -9.95
C ASN A 194 0.88 13.55 -8.88
N GLN A 195 1.42 13.57 -7.65
CA GLN A 195 0.82 12.88 -6.50
C GLN A 195 -0.62 13.35 -6.26
N GLN A 196 -0.85 14.65 -6.39
CA GLN A 196 -2.18 15.24 -6.33
C GLN A 196 -3.12 14.65 -7.40
N ARG A 197 -2.69 14.60 -8.67
CA ARG A 197 -3.47 14.01 -9.78
C ARG A 197 -3.80 12.53 -9.58
N ILE A 198 -2.90 11.77 -8.96
CA ILE A 198 -3.10 10.34 -8.69
C ILE A 198 -4.12 10.14 -7.57
N LEU A 199 -4.06 10.95 -6.51
CA LEU A 199 -4.97 10.85 -5.38
C LEU A 199 -6.35 11.46 -5.66
N TRP A 200 -6.44 12.49 -6.50
CA TRP A 200 -7.71 13.10 -6.90
C TRP A 200 -7.64 13.70 -8.32
N SER A 201 -8.71 13.53 -9.10
CA SER A 201 -8.84 14.21 -10.41
C SER A 201 -9.38 15.63 -10.25
N GLU A 202 -8.95 16.57 -11.10
CA GLU A 202 -9.49 17.93 -11.15
C GLU A 202 -11.01 17.99 -11.37
N GLU A 203 -11.62 17.00 -12.02
CA GLU A 203 -13.08 16.93 -12.23
C GLU A 203 -13.87 16.79 -10.93
N VAL A 204 -13.28 16.17 -9.90
CA VAL A 204 -13.85 16.07 -8.54
C VAL A 204 -13.67 17.40 -7.79
N VAL A 205 -12.56 18.10 -8.04
CA VAL A 205 -12.29 19.44 -7.47
C VAL A 205 -13.23 20.49 -8.08
N LYS A 206 -13.52 20.41 -9.39
CA LYS A 206 -14.45 21.32 -10.09
C LYS A 206 -15.92 21.06 -9.76
N LYS A 207 -16.31 19.85 -9.35
CA LYS A 207 -17.69 19.52 -8.92
C LYS A 207 -18.06 20.02 -7.51
N LYS A 208 -17.17 20.71 -6.79
CA LYS A 208 -17.39 21.24 -5.43
C LYS A 208 -18.45 22.36 -5.29
N ASN A 209 -19.16 22.77 -6.34
CA ASN A 209 -20.22 23.78 -6.23
C ASN A 209 -21.64 23.24 -5.96
N LYS A 210 -21.84 21.92 -5.81
CA LYS A 210 -23.13 21.38 -5.32
C LYS A 210 -22.89 20.17 -4.43
N SER A 211 -23.06 20.38 -3.11
CA SER A 211 -23.16 19.40 -2.02
C SER A 211 -22.91 17.92 -2.37
N ALA A 212 -21.72 17.43 -2.03
CA ALA A 212 -21.46 16.06 -1.56
C ALA A 212 -19.94 15.89 -1.43
N ALA A 213 -19.52 15.11 -0.44
CA ALA A 213 -18.14 14.69 -0.26
C ALA A 213 -17.49 14.28 -1.60
N PRO A 214 -16.20 14.62 -1.84
CA PRO A 214 -15.51 14.24 -3.07
C PRO A 214 -15.60 12.72 -3.26
N LYS A 215 -16.27 12.29 -4.33
CA LYS A 215 -16.27 10.89 -4.75
C LYS A 215 -14.85 10.57 -5.25
N LEU A 216 -14.03 9.97 -4.40
CA LEU A 216 -12.83 9.27 -4.86
C LEU A 216 -13.23 8.01 -5.61
N PHE A 217 -12.50 7.72 -6.68
CA PHE A 217 -12.85 6.71 -7.66
C PHE A 217 -13.06 5.32 -7.04
N GLY A 218 -14.10 4.66 -7.55
CA GLY A 218 -14.38 3.25 -7.41
C GLY A 218 -15.51 2.87 -8.36
N ILE A 219 -15.18 2.18 -9.45
CA ILE A 219 -15.91 1.10 -10.13
C ILE A 219 -14.94 0.55 -11.19
N CYS A 220 -14.50 -0.71 -11.01
CA CYS A 220 -13.66 -1.42 -11.96
C CYS A 220 -14.36 -1.52 -13.31
N ASN A 221 -13.72 -0.97 -14.35
CA ASN A 221 -13.83 -1.49 -15.72
C ASN A 221 -12.46 -1.66 -16.40
N ARG A 222 -11.35 -1.21 -15.79
CA ARG A 222 -9.97 -1.38 -16.31
C ARG A 222 -8.97 -1.57 -15.16
N LEU A 223 -7.90 -2.33 -15.42
CA LEU A 223 -6.81 -2.69 -14.48
C LEU A 223 -5.92 -1.50 -14.04
N ASP A 224 -6.21 -0.29 -14.51
CA ASP A 224 -5.40 0.92 -14.33
C ASP A 224 -5.94 1.87 -13.23
N ASP A 225 -6.95 1.46 -12.45
CA ASP A 225 -7.69 2.34 -11.54
C ASP A 225 -7.27 2.26 -10.06
N PHE A 226 -7.53 3.35 -9.33
CA PHE A 226 -7.36 3.49 -7.87
C PHE A 226 -8.70 3.22 -7.20
N TYR A 227 -8.75 2.46 -6.10
CA TYR A 227 -10.01 2.05 -5.46
C TYR A 227 -9.98 2.28 -3.95
N ILE A 228 -11.04 2.90 -3.41
CA ILE A 228 -11.24 3.01 -1.96
C ILE A 228 -12.59 2.42 -1.56
N LYS A 229 -12.59 1.45 -0.64
CA LYS A 229 -13.82 0.90 -0.03
C LYS A 229 -13.91 1.30 1.43
N LYS A 230 -14.95 2.07 1.76
CA LYS A 230 -15.29 2.39 3.16
C LYS A 230 -15.81 1.15 3.89
N ARG A 231 -15.48 1.03 5.18
CA ARG A 231 -16.10 0.03 6.06
C ARG A 231 -17.62 0.28 6.14
N ALA A 232 -18.40 -0.80 6.08
CA ALA A 232 -19.83 -0.77 6.33
C ALA A 232 -20.13 -0.57 7.83
#